data_AF-A0A1C6EJY4-F1
#
_entry.id   AF-A0A1C6EJY4-F1
#
_cell.length_a   1.000
_cell.length_b   1.000
_cell.length_c   1.000
_cell.angle_alpha   90.00
_cell.angle_beta   90.00
_cell.angle_gamma   90.00
#
_symmetry.space_group_name_H-M   'P 1'
#
loop_
_entity.id
_entity.type
_entity.pdbx_description
1 polymer ?
#
loop_
_entity_poly.entity_id
_entity_poly.type
_entity_poly.pdbx_seq_one_letter_code
_entity_poly.pdbx_strand_id
1 'polypeptide(L)'
;MKKNRPAYKITVLCKEKDLDKFTKLLLVETSTFGVRYQKLKRVMLERKFEKIETKYGNIQIKLGYLNGELIKVTPEYEDCKIIAKKENLPLIKVFNEINCIISEKFFFNC
;
A
#
# COMPACT_ATOMS: atom_id res chain seq x y z
N MET A 1 -9.51 1.82 28.28
CA MET A 1 -10.66 0.98 28.68
C MET A 1 -11.17 1.40 30.05
N LYS A 2 -12.27 0.82 30.56
CA LYS A 2 -12.71 1.05 31.95
C LYS A 2 -11.53 0.79 32.93
N LYS A 3 -11.52 1.48 34.07
CA LYS A 3 -10.49 1.36 35.13
C LYS A 3 -9.06 1.76 34.69
N ASN A 4 -8.92 2.77 33.83
CA ASN A 4 -7.64 3.32 33.37
C ASN A 4 -6.66 2.26 32.78
N ARG A 5 -7.20 1.19 32.19
CA ARG A 5 -6.40 0.14 31.56
C ARG A 5 -6.05 0.54 30.11
N PRO A 6 -4.76 0.66 29.75
CA PRO A 6 -4.36 0.81 28.35
C PRO A 6 -4.74 -0.46 27.59
N ALA A 7 -5.13 -0.30 26.33
CA ALA A 7 -5.52 -1.42 25.48
C ALA A 7 -5.32 -1.08 24.00
N TYR A 8 -5.29 -2.13 23.18
CA TYR A 8 -5.19 -2.04 21.74
C TYR A 8 -6.52 -2.37 21.08
N LYS A 9 -6.84 -1.69 19.98
CA LYS A 9 -7.97 -2.02 19.11
C LYS A 9 -7.44 -2.72 17.86
N ILE A 10 -7.66 -4.02 17.76
CA ILE A 10 -7.31 -4.80 16.57
C ILE A 10 -8.41 -4.62 15.53
N THR A 11 -8.03 -4.29 14.29
CA THR A 11 -8.95 -4.15 13.15
C THR A 11 -8.42 -4.99 11.99
N VAL A 12 -9.28 -5.84 11.42
CA VAL A 12 -8.94 -6.73 10.31
C VAL A 12 -9.78 -6.37 9.09
N LEU A 13 -9.12 -6.15 7.95
CA LEU A 13 -9.78 -6.04 6.64
C LEU A 13 -9.65 -7.36 5.91
N CYS A 14 -10.77 -8.00 5.62
CA CYS A 14 -10.81 -9.29 4.92
C CYS A 14 -11.90 -9.31 3.85
N LYS A 15 -11.85 -10.30 2.96
CA LYS A 15 -12.98 -10.57 2.05
C LYS A 15 -14.12 -11.17 2.86
N GLU A 16 -15.35 -10.97 2.39
CA GLU A 16 -16.55 -11.45 3.08
C GLU A 16 -16.51 -12.96 3.37
N LYS A 17 -16.03 -13.76 2.41
CA LYS A 17 -15.86 -15.21 2.56
C LYS A 17 -14.89 -15.64 3.67
N ASP A 18 -14.02 -14.74 4.13
CA ASP A 18 -13.02 -15.02 5.16
C ASP A 18 -13.47 -14.56 6.56
N LEU A 19 -14.68 -14.01 6.70
CA LEU A 19 -15.20 -13.47 7.96
C LEU A 19 -15.17 -14.49 9.09
N ASP A 20 -15.65 -15.71 8.84
CA ASP A 20 -15.70 -16.78 9.86
C ASP A 20 -14.30 -17.22 10.28
N LYS A 21 -13.38 -17.32 9.31
CA LYS A 21 -11.97 -17.65 9.56
C LYS A 21 -11.34 -16.65 10.52
N PHE A 22 -11.48 -15.34 10.26
CA PHE A 22 -10.87 -14.31 11.09
C PHE A 22 -11.61 -14.10 12.42
N THR A 23 -12.93 -14.28 12.45
CA THR A 23 -13.70 -14.24 13.70
C THR A 23 -13.27 -15.36 14.64
N LYS A 24 -13.16 -16.59 14.13
CA LYS A 24 -12.64 -17.73 14.90
C LYS A 24 -11.22 -17.48 15.39
N LEU A 25 -10.32 -17.01 14.52
CA LEU A 25 -8.94 -16.72 14.88
C LEU A 25 -8.86 -15.71 16.04
N LEU A 26 -9.63 -14.62 15.99
CA LEU A 26 -9.62 -13.61 17.05
C LEU A 26 -10.20 -14.13 18.38
N LEU A 27 -11.23 -14.96 18.34
CA LEU A 27 -11.85 -15.52 19.55
C LEU A 27 -11.00 -16.62 20.21
N VAL A 28 -10.21 -17.36 19.42
CA VAL A 28 -9.34 -18.43 19.92
C VAL A 28 -7.99 -17.89 20.39
N GLU A 29 -7.38 -16.99 19.62
CA GLU A 29 -5.99 -16.55 19.86
C GLU A 29 -5.88 -15.28 20.71
N THR A 30 -7.01 -14.64 21.06
CA THR A 30 -7.02 -13.45 21.90
C THR A 30 -7.95 -13.59 23.08
N SER A 31 -7.81 -12.72 24.08
CA SER A 31 -8.67 -12.69 25.26
C SER A 31 -10.02 -12.00 25.04
N THR A 32 -10.40 -11.70 23.79
CA THR A 32 -11.69 -11.05 23.51
C THR A 32 -12.84 -12.04 23.64
N PHE A 33 -13.94 -11.60 24.26
CA PHE A 33 -15.20 -12.37 24.31
C PHE A 33 -16.10 -12.16 23.09
N GLY A 34 -15.71 -11.27 22.17
CA GLY A 34 -16.53 -10.95 21.01
C GLY A 34 -15.82 -10.07 20.00
N VAL A 35 -16.34 -10.07 18.78
CA VAL A 35 -15.90 -9.20 17.70
C VAL A 35 -17.09 -8.44 17.13
N ARG A 36 -16.84 -7.24 16.59
CA ARG A 36 -17.81 -6.47 15.82
C ARG A 36 -17.32 -6.40 14.39
N TYR A 37 -18.22 -6.62 13.44
CA TYR A 37 -17.89 -6.55 12.02
C TYR A 37 -18.91 -5.70 11.26
N GLN A 38 -18.48 -5.14 10.13
CA GLN A 38 -19.32 -4.39 9.20
C GLN A 38 -18.86 -4.65 7.77
N LYS A 39 -19.80 -4.72 6.82
CA LYS A 39 -19.49 -4.80 5.39
C LYS A 39 -19.28 -3.39 4.84
N LEU A 40 -18.17 -3.18 4.15
CA LEU A 40 -17.84 -1.89 3.54
C LEU A 40 -17.76 -2.05 2.02
N LYS A 41 -18.38 -1.12 1.30
CA LYS A 41 -18.12 -0.95 -0.14
C LYS A 41 -16.85 -0.13 -0.29
N ARG A 42 -16.02 -0.47 -1.29
CA ARG A 42 -14.78 0.24 -1.60
C ARG A 42 -14.70 0.49 -3.09
N VAL A 43 -14.55 1.76 -3.46
CA VAL A 43 -14.14 2.15 -4.81
C VAL A 43 -12.61 2.12 -4.84
N MET A 44 -12.03 1.54 -5.89
CA MET A 44 -10.59 1.49 -6.08
C MET A 44 -10.24 1.88 -7.50
N LEU A 45 -9.06 2.46 -7.64
CA LEU A 45 -8.43 2.61 -8.96
C LEU A 45 -8.07 1.24 -9.51
N GLU A 46 -8.22 1.10 -10.83
CA GLU A 46 -7.59 0.02 -11.56
C GLU A 46 -6.07 0.20 -11.47
N ARG A 47 -5.34 -0.87 -11.16
CA ARG A 47 -3.91 -0.81 -10.94
C ARG A 47 -3.19 -1.61 -12.01
N LYS A 48 -2.21 -0.99 -12.66
CA LYS A 48 -1.22 -1.67 -13.49
C LYS A 48 0.16 -1.43 -12.91
N PHE A 49 1.07 -2.33 -13.24
CA PHE A 49 2.48 -2.19 -12.90
C PHE A 49 3.29 -2.13 -14.18
N GLU A 50 4.20 -1.17 -14.25
CA GLU A 50 5.15 -1.01 -15.35
C GLU A 50 6.55 -0.91 -14.76
N LYS A 51 7.58 -1.21 -15.56
CA LYS A 51 8.96 -0.95 -15.20
C LYS A 51 9.46 0.28 -15.94
N ILE A 52 10.18 1.14 -15.24
CA ILE A 52 10.88 2.27 -15.83
C ILE A 52 12.38 2.11 -15.62
N GLU A 53 13.15 2.54 -16.62
CA GLU A 53 14.60 2.61 -16.52
C GLU A 53 14.99 3.87 -15.72
N THR A 54 15.90 3.69 -14.78
CA THR A 54 16.46 4.78 -13.98
C THR A 54 17.97 4.58 -13.85
N LYS A 55 18.68 5.59 -13.33
CA LYS A 55 20.11 5.47 -12.99
C LYS A 55 20.42 4.35 -11.98
N TYR A 56 19.40 3.87 -11.25
CA TYR A 56 19.49 2.79 -10.28
C TYR A 56 19.12 1.42 -10.86
N GLY A 57 18.79 1.36 -12.15
CA GLY A 57 18.26 0.19 -12.83
C GLY A 57 16.75 0.26 -13.05
N ASN A 58 16.16 -0.88 -13.40
CA ASN A 58 14.73 -1.01 -13.65
C ASN A 58 13.94 -1.00 -12.33
N ILE A 59 13.01 -0.05 -12.22
CA ILE A 59 12.15 0.12 -11.04
C ILE A 59 10.70 -0.10 -11.43
N GLN A 60 9.98 -0.86 -10.62
CA GLN A 60 8.55 -1.03 -10.78
C GLN A 60 7.81 0.22 -10.30
N ILE A 61 6.85 0.68 -11.11
CA ILE A 61 5.93 1.75 -10.79
C ILE A 61 4.50 1.23 -10.78
N LYS A 62 3.67 1.83 -9.95
CA LYS A 62 2.24 1.54 -9.83
C LYS A 62 1.46 2.66 -10.51
N LEU A 63 0.77 2.28 -11.57
CA LEU A 63 -0.14 3.12 -12.34
C LEU A 63 -1.56 2.92 -11.80
N GLY A 64 -2.25 4.01 -11.49
CA GLY A 64 -3.62 4.05 -11.00
C GLY A 64 -4.53 4.74 -12.01
N TYR A 65 -5.55 4.02 -12.46
CA TYR A 65 -6.51 4.50 -13.45
C TYR A 65 -7.91 4.64 -12.84
N LEU A 66 -8.63 5.68 -13.26
CA LEU A 66 -10.05 5.88 -12.99
C LEU A 66 -10.76 6.04 -14.33
N ASN A 67 -11.72 5.16 -14.63
CA ASN A 67 -12.47 5.19 -15.89
C ASN A 67 -11.57 5.21 -17.15
N GLY A 68 -10.43 4.51 -17.09
CA GLY A 68 -9.44 4.47 -18.18
C GLY A 68 -8.43 5.62 -18.17
N GLU A 69 -8.66 6.68 -17.39
CA GLU A 69 -7.73 7.82 -17.29
C GLU A 69 -6.65 7.56 -16.24
N LEU A 70 -5.39 7.80 -16.61
CA LEU A 70 -4.27 7.71 -15.69
C LEU A 70 -4.27 8.93 -14.75
N ILE A 71 -4.45 8.68 -13.46
CA ILE A 71 -4.56 9.74 -12.45
C ILE A 71 -3.48 9.68 -11.38
N LYS A 72 -2.78 8.55 -11.25
CA LYS A 72 -1.73 8.40 -10.26
C LYS A 72 -0.63 7.48 -10.74
N VAL A 73 0.61 7.90 -10.56
CA VAL A 73 1.79 7.06 -10.74
C VAL A 73 2.65 7.19 -9.51
N THR A 74 3.06 6.07 -8.93
CA THR A 74 3.93 6.05 -7.74
C THR A 74 4.94 4.92 -7.84
N PRO A 75 6.19 5.11 -7.41
CA PRO A 75 7.18 4.04 -7.40
C PRO A 75 6.84 2.97 -6.36
N GLU A 76 7.30 1.75 -6.62
CA GLU A 76 7.15 0.60 -5.73
C GLU A 76 8.13 0.72 -4.55
N TYR A 77 7.62 0.54 -3.33
CA TYR A 77 8.36 0.85 -2.11
C TYR A 77 9.52 -0.10 -1.86
N GLU A 78 9.35 -1.40 -2.13
CA GLU A 78 10.40 -2.38 -1.87
C GLU A 78 11.56 -2.17 -2.83
N ASP A 79 11.30 -1.87 -4.10
CA ASP A 79 12.34 -1.47 -5.06
C ASP A 79 13.12 -0.23 -4.57
N CYS A 80 12.41 0.83 -4.16
CA CYS A 80 13.04 2.04 -3.64
C CYS A 80 13.90 1.76 -2.40
N LYS A 81 13.44 0.85 -1.53
CA LYS A 81 14.15 0.45 -0.31
C LYS A 81 15.38 -0.37 -0.60
N ILE A 82 15.34 -1.27 -1.58
CA ILE A 82 16.49 -2.04 -2.03
C ILE A 82 17.56 -1.08 -2.58
N ILE A 83 17.16 -0.13 -3.42
CA ILE A 83 18.06 0.90 -3.97
C ILE A 83 18.65 1.78 -2.86
N ALA A 84 17.80 2.28 -1.96
CA ALA A 84 18.25 3.11 -0.84
C ALA A 84 19.32 2.41 0.00
N LYS A 85 19.16 1.10 0.26
CA LYS A 85 20.17 0.30 0.95
C LYS A 85 21.44 0.10 0.13
N LYS A 86 21.32 -0.24 -1.16
CA LYS A 86 22.45 -0.51 -2.04
C LYS A 86 23.32 0.72 -2.25
N GLU A 87 22.69 1.86 -2.49
CA GLU A 87 23.35 3.14 -2.79
C GLU A 87 23.68 3.94 -1.51
N ASN A 88 23.31 3.42 -0.34
CA ASN A 88 23.44 4.09 0.95
C ASN A 88 22.81 5.50 0.97
N LEU A 89 21.62 5.61 0.36
CA LEU A 89 20.86 6.85 0.25
C LEU A 89 19.63 6.83 1.17
N PRO A 90 19.20 8.00 1.69
CA PRO A 90 17.90 8.10 2.34
C PRO A 90 16.77 7.69 1.38
N LEU A 91 15.86 6.85 1.85
CA LEU A 91 14.72 6.36 1.06
C LEU A 91 13.91 7.49 0.42
N ILE A 92 13.74 8.60 1.15
CA ILE A 92 13.00 9.77 0.65
C ILE A 92 13.68 10.40 -0.57
N LYS A 93 15.02 10.39 -0.65
CA LYS A 93 15.75 10.90 -1.82
C LYS A 93 15.47 10.02 -3.03
N VAL A 94 15.56 8.70 -2.86
CA VAL A 94 15.27 7.73 -3.93
C VAL A 94 13.83 7.91 -4.44
N PHE A 95 12.85 7.99 -3.53
CA PHE A 95 11.45 8.24 -3.89
C PHE A 95 11.27 9.54 -4.69
N ASN A 96 11.88 10.64 -4.23
CA ASN A 96 11.74 11.94 -4.89
C ASN A 96 12.37 11.95 -6.28
N GLU A 97 13.56 11.36 -6.44
CA GLU A 97 14.21 11.28 -7.75
C GLU A 97 13.40 10.44 -8.74
N ILE A 98 12.85 9.31 -8.29
CA ILE A 98 12.01 8.48 -9.17
C ILE A 98 10.69 9.20 -9.49
N ASN A 99 10.11 9.93 -8.54
CA ASN A 99 8.93 10.76 -8.80
C ASN A 99 9.21 11.85 -9.84
N CYS A 100 10.40 12.46 -9.87
CA CYS A 100 10.78 13.39 -10.93
C CYS A 100 10.77 12.71 -12.30
N ILE A 101 11.42 11.54 -12.42
CA ILE A 101 11.45 10.74 -13.67
C ILE A 101 10.02 10.35 -14.11
N ILE A 102 9.18 9.94 -13.16
CA ILE A 102 7.77 9.62 -13.42
C ILE A 102 7.03 10.84 -13.96
N SER A 103 7.28 12.02 -13.38
CA SER A 103 6.61 13.25 -13.79
C SER A 103 6.94 13.61 -15.24
N GLU A 104 8.23 13.53 -15.61
CA GLU A 104 8.70 13.74 -16.98
C GLU A 104 8.07 12.75 -17.96
N LYS A 105 8.05 11.45 -17.63
CA LYS A 105 7.58 10.41 -18.56
C LYS A 105 6.06 10.41 -18.77
N PHE A 106 5.27 10.67 -17.72
CA PHE A 106 3.82 10.45 -17.73
C PHE A 106 2.96 11.71 -17.73
N PHE A 107 3.50 12.87 -17.35
CA PHE A 107 2.70 14.09 -17.18
C PHE A 107 3.20 15.29 -18.01
N PHE A 108 4.47 15.31 -18.43
CA PHE A 108 5.03 16.42 -19.23
C PHE A 108 5.14 16.15 -20.74
N ASN A 109 4.76 14.97 -21.22
CA ASN A 109 4.63 14.70 -22.65
C ASN A 109 3.26 15.21 -23.17
N CYS A 110 3.17 16.52 -23.41
CA CYS A 110 2.15 17.16 -24.27
C CYS A 110 2.76 17.52 -25.62
#